data_AF-A0A5J5QUH7-F1
#
_entry.id   AF-A0A5J5QUH7-F1
#
_cell.length_a   1.000
_cell.length_b   1.000
_cell.length_c   1.000
_cell.angle_alpha   90.00
_cell.angle_beta   90.00
_cell.angle_gamma   90.00
#
_symmetry.space_group_name_H-M   'P 1'
#
loop_
_entity.id
_entity.type
_entity.pdbx_description
1 polymer ?
#
loop_
_entity_poly.entity_id
_entity_poly.type
_entity_poly.pdbx_seq_one_letter_code
_entity_poly.pdbx_strand_id
1 'polypeptide(L)'
;MGMISDVPATVAAVKNPTSKIVYDEFVLSMSASKDVLALASLEVDLSSIGLGSTVTVKWRGKPVFIRRRTEEDIKTANSVDLASQG
;
A
#
# COMPACT_ATOMS: atom_id res chain seq x y z
N MET A 1 -31.46 -13.02 40.88
CA MET A 1 -30.30 -13.73 40.31
C MET A 1 -30.48 -13.77 38.79
N GLY A 2 -30.02 -12.85 37.95
CA GLY A 2 -29.07 -11.75 38.05
C GLY A 2 -28.43 -11.55 36.66
N MET A 3 -29.23 -11.02 35.72
CA MET A 3 -28.90 -10.40 34.42
C MET A 3 -27.45 -10.56 33.88
N ILE A 4 -27.18 -11.54 33.01
CA ILE A 4 -25.98 -11.53 32.13
C ILE A 4 -26.25 -11.96 30.67
N SER A 5 -27.50 -12.19 30.26
CA SER A 5 -27.79 -12.92 29.00
C SER A 5 -27.83 -12.08 27.71
N ASP A 6 -27.67 -10.76 27.74
CA ASP A 6 -27.89 -9.90 26.55
C ASP A 6 -26.69 -9.05 26.12
N VAL A 7 -25.48 -9.37 26.59
CA VAL A 7 -24.28 -8.64 26.14
C VAL A 7 -23.70 -9.35 24.91
N PRO A 8 -23.56 -8.65 23.76
CA PRO A 8 -22.96 -9.24 22.56
C PRO A 8 -21.58 -9.84 22.86
N ALA A 9 -21.26 -10.99 22.25
CA ALA A 9 -20.02 -11.72 22.52
C ALA A 9 -18.75 -10.86 22.34
N THR A 10 -18.78 -9.88 21.43
CA THR A 10 -17.72 -8.88 21.25
C THR A 10 -17.50 -8.00 22.48
N VAL A 11 -18.58 -7.57 23.14
CA VAL A 11 -18.53 -6.74 24.35
C VAL A 11 -18.09 -7.56 25.56
N ALA A 12 -18.46 -8.85 25.64
CA ALA A 12 -17.98 -9.75 26.68
C ALA A 12 -16.47 -10.03 26.56
N ALA A 13 -15.98 -10.24 25.33
CA ALA A 13 -14.57 -10.48 25.05
C ALA A 13 -13.67 -9.27 25.38
N VAL A 14 -14.15 -8.05 25.17
CA VAL A 14 -13.40 -6.83 25.55
C VAL A 14 -13.34 -6.65 27.07
N LYS A 15 -14.40 -7.04 27.81
CA LYS A 15 -14.44 -6.92 29.27
C LYS A 15 -13.59 -7.97 30.00
N ASN A 16 -13.46 -9.17 29.44
CA ASN A 16 -12.64 -10.26 29.97
C ASN A 16 -11.87 -10.98 28.84
N PRO A 17 -10.80 -10.36 28.32
CA PRO A 17 -10.06 -10.95 27.21
C PRO A 17 -9.26 -12.17 27.68
N THR A 18 -9.27 -13.22 26.86
CA THR A 18 -8.36 -14.35 27.05
C THR A 18 -6.93 -13.95 26.69
N SER A 19 -5.94 -14.68 27.19
CA SER A 19 -4.51 -14.42 26.89
C SER A 19 -4.21 -14.37 25.39
N LYS A 20 -4.90 -15.20 24.59
CA LYS A 20 -4.79 -15.18 23.13
C LYS A 20 -5.26 -13.85 22.52
N ILE A 21 -6.37 -13.29 22.99
CA ILE A 21 -6.91 -12.02 22.49
C ILE A 21 -5.93 -10.88 22.76
N VAL A 22 -5.39 -10.82 23.99
CA VAL A 22 -4.41 -9.80 24.37
C VAL A 22 -3.12 -9.90 23.54
N TYR A 23 -2.65 -11.13 23.32
CA TYR A 23 -1.48 -11.37 22.48
C TYR A 23 -1.72 -10.92 21.03
N ASP A 24 -2.84 -11.31 20.43
CA ASP A 24 -3.18 -10.96 19.05
C ASP A 24 -3.35 -9.43 18.88
N GLU A 25 -4.03 -8.76 19.81
CA GLU A 25 -4.19 -7.29 19.79
C GLU A 25 -2.84 -6.58 19.91
N PHE A 26 -1.96 -7.04 20.79
CA PHE A 26 -0.63 -6.44 20.97
C PHE A 26 0.21 -6.57 19.70
N VAL A 27 0.24 -7.76 19.09
CA VAL A 27 0.97 -7.97 17.83
C VAL A 27 0.36 -7.16 16.68
N LEU A 28 -0.96 -7.09 16.58
CA LEU A 28 -1.65 -6.30 15.56
C LEU A 28 -1.43 -4.80 15.74
N SER A 29 -1.27 -4.30 16.98
CA SER A 29 -0.95 -2.89 17.25
C SER A 29 0.40 -2.45 16.67
N MET A 30 1.32 -3.39 16.46
CA MET A 30 2.63 -3.15 15.83
C MET A 30 2.59 -3.24 14.30
N SER A 31 1.47 -3.69 13.73
CA SER A 31 1.29 -3.77 12.28
C SER A 31 1.02 -2.39 11.65
N ALA A 32 1.09 -2.30 10.33
CA ALA A 32 0.84 -1.03 9.63
C ALA A 32 -0.56 -0.49 9.94
N SER A 33 -0.62 0.78 10.38
CA SER A 33 -1.88 1.44 10.69
C SER A 33 -2.76 1.57 9.44
N LYS A 34 -4.08 1.69 9.64
CA LYS A 34 -5.06 1.80 8.55
C LYS A 34 -4.75 2.93 7.58
N ASP A 35 -4.21 4.05 8.07
CA ASP A 35 -3.84 5.20 7.25
C ASP A 35 -2.62 4.90 6.34
N VAL A 36 -1.67 4.08 6.82
CA VAL A 36 -0.54 3.61 6.00
C VAL A 36 -1.00 2.61 4.94
N LEU A 37 -1.99 1.77 5.25
CA LEU A 37 -2.61 0.86 4.28
C LEU A 37 -3.46 1.63 3.26
N ALA A 38 -4.13 2.71 3.65
CA ALA A 38 -4.88 3.56 2.73
C ALA A 38 -3.96 4.26 1.71
N LEU A 39 -2.70 4.53 2.06
CA LEU A 39 -1.67 5.03 1.15
C LEU A 39 -1.11 3.95 0.19
N ALA A 40 -1.67 2.74 0.15
CA ALA A 40 -1.21 1.68 -0.74
C ALA A 40 -1.38 2.04 -2.23
N SER A 41 -2.42 2.81 -2.57
CA SER A 41 -2.72 3.21 -3.93
C SER A 41 -2.66 4.73 -4.07
N LEU A 42 -2.08 5.21 -5.16
CA LEU A 42 -2.03 6.62 -5.53
C LEU A 42 -2.50 6.75 -6.97
N GLU A 43 -3.52 7.57 -7.19
CA GLU A 43 -3.96 7.93 -8.53
C GLU A 43 -3.14 9.13 -9.02
N VAL A 44 -2.49 8.98 -10.17
CA VAL A 44 -1.71 10.03 -10.80
C VAL A 44 -2.36 10.35 -12.13
N ASP A 45 -2.75 11.62 -12.32
CA ASP A 45 -3.25 12.09 -13.61
C ASP A 45 -2.10 12.14 -14.62
N LEU A 46 -2.30 11.43 -15.74
CA LEU A 46 -1.34 11.33 -16.83
C LEU A 46 -1.59 12.36 -17.94
N SER A 47 -2.73 13.06 -17.91
CA SER A 47 -3.15 13.99 -18.98
C SER A 47 -2.23 15.20 -19.08
N SER A 48 -1.73 15.68 -17.94
CA SER A 48 -0.82 16.82 -17.82
C SER A 48 0.64 16.51 -18.18
N ILE A 49 0.99 15.23 -18.37
CA ILE A 49 2.37 14.81 -18.67
C ILE A 49 2.59 14.87 -20.19
N GLY A 50 3.45 15.79 -20.63
CA GLY A 50 3.85 15.92 -22.03
C GLY A 50 4.67 14.72 -22.54
N LEU A 51 4.62 14.46 -23.85
CA LEU A 51 5.47 13.46 -24.50
C LEU A 51 6.96 13.76 -24.24
N GLY A 52 7.75 12.75 -23.88
CA GLY A 52 9.16 12.89 -23.57
C GLY A 52 9.47 13.55 -22.21
N SER A 53 8.46 13.82 -21.37
CA SER A 53 8.65 14.38 -20.02
C SER A 53 8.63 13.30 -18.93
N THR A 54 9.33 13.59 -17.83
CA THR A 54 9.41 12.71 -16.65
C THR A 54 8.91 13.46 -15.43
N VAL A 55 8.02 12.82 -14.67
CA VAL A 55 7.48 13.32 -13.39
C VAL A 55 7.94 12.40 -12.26
N THR A 56 8.29 13.00 -11.12
CA THR A 56 8.65 12.28 -9.91
C THR A 56 7.52 12.39 -8.90
N VAL A 57 7.01 11.25 -8.45
CA VAL A 57 5.91 11.16 -7.48
C VAL A 57 6.39 10.39 -6.26
N LYS A 58 5.96 10.78 -5.07
CA LYS A 58 6.27 10.05 -3.83
C LYS A 58 5.20 8.99 -3.59
N TRP A 59 5.58 7.72 -3.63
CA TRP A 59 4.70 6.59 -3.32
C TRP A 59 5.29 5.73 -2.20
N ARG A 60 4.51 5.51 -1.14
CA ARG A 60 4.94 4.75 0.06
C ARG A 60 6.32 5.18 0.61
N GLY A 61 6.60 6.48 0.57
CA GLY A 61 7.87 7.05 1.04
C GLY A 61 9.05 6.92 0.07
N LYS A 62 8.89 6.27 -1.08
CA LYS A 62 9.91 6.12 -2.12
C LYS A 62 9.60 6.99 -3.34
N PRO A 63 10.61 7.54 -4.03
CA PRO A 63 10.40 8.24 -5.28
C PRO A 63 10.07 7.25 -6.40
N VAL A 64 9.03 7.54 -7.18
CA VAL A 64 8.61 6.83 -8.38
C VAL A 64 8.72 7.78 -9.56
N PHE A 65 9.41 7.35 -10.61
CA PHE A 65 9.60 8.12 -11.83
C PHE A 65 8.64 7.64 -12.91
N ILE A 66 7.81 8.55 -13.41
CA ILE A 66 6.83 8.28 -14.47
C ILE A 66 7.28 9.05 -15.71
N ARG A 67 7.63 8.35 -16.77
CA ARG A 67 8.03 8.96 -18.05
C ARG A 67 7.05 8.60 -19.15
N ARG A 68 6.52 9.62 -19.82
CA ARG A 68 5.67 9.44 -21.01
C ARG A 68 6.58 9.33 -22.24
N ARG A 69 6.87 8.09 -22.66
CA ARG A 69 7.79 7.80 -23.78
C ARG A 69 7.25 8.32 -25.12
N THR A 70 8.15 8.70 -26.02
CA THR A 70 7.86 8.91 -27.46
C THR A 70 8.06 7.60 -28.24
N GLU A 71 7.67 7.58 -29.52
CA GLU A 71 7.83 6.41 -30.39
C GLU A 71 9.32 6.04 -30.58
N GLU A 72 10.18 7.05 -30.66
CA GLU A 72 11.63 6.90 -30.78
C GLU A 72 12.25 6.28 -29.52
N ASP A 73 11.80 6.73 -28.34
CA ASP A 73 12.19 6.16 -27.04
C ASP A 73 11.79 4.67 -26.95
N ILE A 74 10.61 4.30 -27.46
CA ILE A 74 10.11 2.92 -27.48
C ILE A 74 10.97 2.06 -28.41
N LYS A 75 11.22 2.53 -29.64
CA LYS A 75 12.02 1.82 -30.63
C LYS A 75 13.44 1.56 -30.13
N THR A 76 14.06 2.57 -29.53
CA THR A 76 15.42 2.48 -28.98
C THR A 76 15.47 1.48 -27.83
N ALA A 77 14.52 1.54 -26.89
CA ALA A 77 14.47 0.62 -25.75
C ALA A 77 14.28 -0.84 -26.18
N ASN A 78 13.49 -1.09 -27.23
CA ASN A 78 13.24 -2.45 -27.73
C ASN A 78 14.38 -3.01 -28.58
N SER A 79 15.25 -2.16 -29.12
CA SER A 79 16.39 -2.58 -29.96
C SER A 79 17.64 -2.97 -29.16
N VAL A 80 17.59 -2.96 -27.83
CA VAL A 80 18.74 -3.29 -26.98
C VAL A 80 18.95 -4.80 -26.95
N ASP A 81 20.14 -5.24 -27.35
CA ASP A 81 20.57 -6.62 -27.21
C ASP A 81 20.96 -6.92 -25.75
N LEU A 82 20.17 -7.77 -25.10
CA LEU A 82 20.35 -8.15 -23.70
C LEU A 82 21.60 -9.03 -23.47
N ALA A 83 22.15 -9.65 -24.52
CA ALA A 83 23.37 -10.45 -24.41
C ALA A 83 24.64 -9.59 -24.23
N SER A 84 24.57 -8.29 -24.51
CA SER A 84 25.66 -7.34 -24.28
C SER A 84 25.69 -6.77 -22.85
N GLN A 85 24.69 -7.13 -22.04
CA GLN A 85 24.50 -6.71 -20.65
C GLN A 85 24.85 -7.88 -19.72
N GLY A 86 26.11 -8.34 -19.74
CA GLY A 86 26.58 -9.42 -18.86
C GLY A 86 27.90 -10.04 -19.30
#